data_AF-A0A0N0A406-F1
#
_entry.id   AF-A0A0N0A406-F1
#
_cell.length_a   1.000
_cell.length_b   1.000
_cell.length_c   1.000
_cell.angle_alpha   90.00
_cell.angle_beta   90.00
_cell.angle_gamma   90.00
#
_symmetry.space_group_name_H-M   'P 1'
#
loop_
_entity.id
_entity.type
_entity.pdbx_description
1 polymer ?
#
loop_
_entity_poly.entity_id
_entity_poly.type
_entity_poly.pdbx_seq_one_letter_code
_entity_poly.pdbx_strand_id
1 'polypeptide(L)'
;VLADGRAHLDHRAVIATHTTHHLHQALHALAQGTPHPDLVQGNVQPLGKTVFVFPGQGSQWDGMATHLLATQPVFADHLTATAHALQPHTGWNLIDILTGHPDAPPTNRVDIIQPALFAVMTSLATLWQHHGIHPDAVIGHSQGEIAAAYIAGALTLHDAAKIVALRSQTLLTLAGTGAMASIPLPQGT
;
A
#
# COMPACT_ATOMS: atom_id res chain seq x y z
N VAL A 1 -3.40 -19.59 21.54
CA VAL A 1 -3.98 -18.78 22.64
C VAL A 1 -2.95 -17.76 23.14
N LEU A 2 -2.55 -16.83 22.27
CA LEU A 2 -1.66 -15.72 22.61
C LEU A 2 -2.33 -14.37 22.30
N ALA A 3 -3.11 -14.29 21.22
CA ALA A 3 -3.89 -13.12 20.85
C ALA A 3 -5.13 -12.92 21.75
N ASP A 4 -5.82 -14.01 22.11
CA ASP A 4 -7.06 -13.95 22.88
C ASP A 4 -6.91 -14.56 24.29
N GLY A 5 -7.73 -14.06 25.22
CA GLY A 5 -7.87 -14.63 26.57
C GLY A 5 -6.75 -14.27 27.56
N ARG A 6 -5.88 -13.31 27.21
CA ARG A 6 -4.84 -12.78 28.11
C ARG A 6 -4.92 -11.25 28.14
N ALA A 7 -4.54 -10.66 29.28
CA ALA A 7 -4.39 -9.22 29.37
C ALA A 7 -3.21 -8.75 28.50
N HIS A 8 -3.42 -7.69 27.72
CA HIS A 8 -2.36 -7.07 26.92
C HIS A 8 -1.61 -6.02 27.74
N LEU A 9 -0.46 -6.41 28.29
CA LEU A 9 0.39 -5.54 29.11
C LEU A 9 1.21 -4.54 28.26
N ASP A 10 1.97 -3.67 28.94
CA ASP A 10 2.69 -2.56 28.32
C ASP A 10 3.91 -3.01 27.50
N HIS A 11 4.65 -4.02 27.96
CA HIS A 11 5.78 -4.57 27.21
C HIS A 11 5.27 -5.65 26.27
N ARG A 12 5.46 -5.43 24.96
CA ARG A 12 4.94 -6.31 23.92
C ARG A 12 6.06 -6.76 22.98
N ALA A 13 5.93 -8.00 22.52
CA ALA A 13 6.76 -8.57 21.49
C ALA A 13 5.88 -9.32 20.49
N VAL A 14 6.19 -9.17 19.20
CA VAL A 14 5.55 -9.89 18.10
C VAL A 14 6.65 -10.59 17.30
N ILE A 15 6.44 -11.87 17.02
CA ILE A 15 7.31 -12.65 16.13
C ILE A 15 6.51 -13.02 14.90
N ALA A 16 6.92 -12.53 13.74
CA ALA A 16 6.26 -12.80 12.46
C ALA A 16 7.19 -13.64 11.57
N THR A 17 6.89 -14.93 11.44
CA THR A 17 7.75 -15.86 10.68
C THR A 17 6.95 -17.02 10.11
N HIS A 18 7.48 -17.64 9.06
CA HIS A 18 6.87 -18.78 8.38
C HIS A 18 7.51 -20.13 8.76
N THR A 19 8.55 -20.13 9.60
CA THR A 19 9.27 -21.36 9.96
C THR A 19 9.42 -21.52 11.47
N THR A 20 9.32 -22.76 11.93
CA THR A 20 9.54 -23.11 13.34
C THR A 20 10.98 -22.82 13.77
N HIS A 21 11.95 -22.98 12.87
CA HIS A 21 13.35 -22.68 13.15
C HIS A 21 13.57 -21.20 13.50
N HIS A 22 13.07 -20.29 12.67
CA HIS A 22 13.15 -18.85 12.94
C HIS A 22 12.35 -18.46 14.19
N LEU A 23 11.21 -19.10 14.45
CA LEU A 23 10.43 -18.87 15.67
C LEU A 23 11.27 -19.15 16.92
N HIS A 24 12.00 -20.27 16.96
CA HIS A 24 12.89 -20.59 18.09
C HIS A 24 14.03 -19.58 18.23
N GLN A 25 14.65 -19.17 17.13
CA GLN A 25 15.73 -18.17 17.14
C GLN A 25 15.24 -16.80 17.64
N ALA A 26 14.08 -16.34 17.16
CA ALA A 26 13.47 -15.09 17.58
C ALA A 26 13.03 -15.11 19.05
N LEU A 27 12.51 -16.23 19.55
CA LEU A 27 12.18 -16.40 20.96
C LEU A 27 13.43 -16.38 21.85
N HIS A 28 14.53 -16.99 21.41
CA HIS A 28 15.80 -16.91 22.11
C HIS A 28 16.34 -15.48 22.13
N ALA A 29 16.27 -14.77 21.00
CA ALA A 29 16.67 -13.37 20.91
C ALA A 29 15.84 -12.48 21.86
N LEU A 30 14.51 -12.69 21.90
CA LEU A 30 13.61 -12.02 22.84
C LEU A 30 14.02 -12.27 24.30
N ALA A 31 14.32 -13.52 24.66
CA ALA A 31 14.73 -13.89 26.02
C ALA A 31 16.08 -13.26 26.43
N GLN A 32 16.99 -13.08 25.47
CA GLN A 32 18.32 -12.47 25.71
C GLN A 32 18.35 -10.94 25.50
N GLY A 33 17.23 -10.34 25.08
CA GLY A 33 17.18 -8.91 24.76
C GLY A 33 18.03 -8.51 23.56
N THR A 34 18.25 -9.42 22.60
CA THR A 34 19.02 -9.14 21.38
C THR A 34 18.10 -8.93 20.18
N PRO A 35 18.49 -8.11 19.18
CA PRO A 35 17.71 -7.93 17.96
C PRO A 35 17.58 -9.22 17.14
N HIS A 36 16.47 -9.37 16.43
CA HIS A 36 16.24 -10.43 15.44
C HIS A 36 15.31 -9.90 14.33
N PRO A 37 15.52 -10.24 13.04
CA PRO A 37 14.74 -9.70 11.93
C PRO A 37 13.23 -9.96 12.04
N ASP A 38 12.84 -11.14 12.53
CA ASP A 38 11.44 -11.53 12.70
C ASP A 38 10.83 -11.02 14.03
N LEU A 39 11.59 -10.33 14.88
CA LEU A 39 11.16 -9.89 16.21
C LEU A 39 10.95 -8.37 16.25
N VAL A 40 9.73 -7.96 16.60
CA VAL A 40 9.39 -6.58 16.92
C VAL A 40 9.10 -6.48 18.41
N GLN A 41 9.77 -5.57 19.10
CA GLN A 41 9.54 -5.29 20.52
C GLN A 41 9.16 -3.83 20.70
N GLY A 42 8.33 -3.56 21.70
CA GLY A 42 7.98 -2.20 22.03
C GLY A 42 7.25 -2.09 23.37
N ASN A 43 7.21 -0.86 23.85
CA ASN A 43 6.40 -0.46 24.97
C ASN A 43 5.18 0.29 24.45
N VAL A 44 4.00 -0.09 24.92
CA VAL A 44 2.76 0.62 24.61
C VAL A 44 2.91 2.07 25.05
N GLN A 45 2.73 2.98 24.09
CA GLN A 45 2.51 4.39 24.35
C GLN A 45 1.01 4.67 24.28
N PRO A 46 0.52 5.77 24.89
CA PRO A 46 -0.85 6.22 24.65
C PRO A 46 -1.13 6.26 23.15
N LEU A 47 -2.16 5.52 22.72
CA LEU A 47 -2.56 5.49 21.32
C LEU A 47 -3.02 6.90 20.92
N GLY A 48 -2.25 7.53 20.05
CA GLY A 48 -2.64 8.77 19.38
C GLY A 48 -3.60 8.50 18.22
N LYS A 49 -3.92 9.57 17.49
CA LYS A 49 -4.64 9.47 16.23
C LYS A 49 -3.81 8.75 15.17
N THR A 50 -4.46 7.94 14.34
CA THR A 50 -3.85 7.20 13.23
C THR A 50 -3.96 7.99 11.93
N VAL A 51 -2.86 8.09 11.18
CA VAL A 51 -2.84 8.74 9.87
C VAL A 51 -2.44 7.73 8.80
N PHE A 52 -3.25 7.61 7.74
CA PHE A 52 -2.83 6.87 6.54
C PHE A 52 -2.13 7.81 5.55
N VAL A 53 -0.93 7.42 5.11
CA VAL A 53 -0.09 8.21 4.21
C VAL A 53 -0.01 7.51 2.86
N PHE A 54 -0.43 8.23 1.81
CA PHE A 54 -0.48 7.73 0.44
C PHE A 54 0.63 8.39 -0.39
N PRO A 55 1.74 7.70 -0.68
CA PRO A 55 2.84 8.28 -1.45
C PRO A 55 2.48 8.51 -2.92
N GLY A 56 3.35 9.25 -3.60
CA GLY A 56 3.30 9.39 -5.06
C GLY A 56 3.93 8.20 -5.79
N GLN A 57 4.39 8.43 -7.01
CA GLN A 57 5.16 7.45 -7.77
C GLN A 57 6.54 7.20 -7.14
N GLY A 58 7.03 5.96 -7.19
CA GLY A 58 8.36 5.56 -6.70
C GLY A 58 8.35 4.33 -5.81
N SER A 59 7.20 3.92 -5.29
CA SER A 59 7.04 2.74 -4.43
C SER A 59 6.78 1.43 -5.19
N GLN A 60 6.68 1.48 -6.53
CA GLN A 60 6.43 0.31 -7.35
C GLN A 60 7.62 -0.66 -7.41
N TRP A 61 7.32 -1.94 -7.56
CA TRP A 61 8.28 -3.02 -7.82
C TRP A 61 7.59 -4.18 -8.54
N ASP A 62 8.36 -4.98 -9.28
CA ASP A 62 7.81 -6.07 -10.08
C ASP A 62 7.22 -7.18 -9.20
N GLY A 63 5.98 -7.56 -9.48
CA GLY A 63 5.25 -8.54 -8.68
C GLY A 63 4.62 -7.97 -7.40
N MET A 64 4.59 -6.64 -7.24
CA MET A 64 3.82 -6.02 -6.16
C MET A 64 2.37 -6.53 -6.16
N ALA A 65 1.78 -6.65 -4.98
CA ALA A 65 0.41 -7.12 -4.75
C ALA A 65 0.10 -8.60 -5.09
N THR A 66 0.92 -9.30 -5.87
CA THR A 66 0.63 -10.68 -6.34
C THR A 66 0.39 -11.67 -5.20
N HIS A 67 1.24 -11.66 -4.17
CA HIS A 67 1.07 -12.55 -3.02
C HIS A 67 -0.21 -12.25 -2.23
N LEU A 68 -0.55 -10.98 -2.03
CA LEU A 68 -1.77 -10.57 -1.32
C LEU A 68 -3.02 -10.87 -2.14
N LEU A 69 -2.96 -10.71 -3.47
CA LEU A 69 -4.02 -11.13 -4.39
C LEU A 69 -4.32 -12.63 -4.25
N ALA A 70 -3.30 -13.46 -4.05
CA ALA A 70 -3.46 -14.91 -3.91
C ALA A 70 -3.88 -15.36 -2.50
N THR A 71 -3.61 -14.57 -1.45
CA THR A 71 -3.71 -15.03 -0.05
C THR A 71 -4.67 -14.23 0.82
N GLN A 72 -5.05 -13.01 0.43
CA GLN A 72 -5.89 -12.11 1.21
C GLN A 72 -7.17 -11.73 0.45
N PRO A 73 -8.31 -12.38 0.73
CA PRO A 73 -9.57 -12.15 0.02
C PRO A 73 -10.00 -10.68 0.01
N VAL A 74 -9.91 -9.99 1.14
CA VAL A 74 -10.28 -8.56 1.27
C VAL A 74 -9.47 -7.67 0.32
N PHE A 75 -8.17 -7.96 0.20
CA PHE A 75 -7.29 -7.25 -0.70
C PHE A 75 -7.63 -7.57 -2.16
N ALA A 76 -7.83 -8.86 -2.48
CA ALA A 76 -8.18 -9.34 -3.81
C ALA A 76 -9.50 -8.75 -4.32
N ASP A 77 -10.53 -8.72 -3.48
CA ASP A 77 -11.85 -8.20 -3.81
C ASP A 77 -11.78 -6.70 -4.13
N HIS A 78 -11.08 -5.92 -3.31
CA HIS A 78 -10.91 -4.48 -3.54
C HIS A 78 -10.09 -4.18 -4.79
N LEU A 79 -9.00 -4.93 -5.01
CA LEU A 79 -8.15 -4.78 -6.18
C LEU A 79 -8.93 -5.10 -7.46
N THR A 80 -9.76 -6.14 -7.44
CA THR A 80 -10.63 -6.54 -8.55
C THR A 80 -11.71 -5.49 -8.83
N ALA A 81 -12.35 -4.96 -7.80
CA ALA A 81 -13.32 -3.88 -7.94
C ALA A 81 -12.67 -2.63 -8.56
N THR A 82 -11.44 -2.31 -8.15
CA THR A 82 -10.68 -1.18 -8.71
C THR A 82 -10.28 -1.45 -10.16
N ALA A 83 -9.88 -2.68 -10.50
CA ALA A 83 -9.60 -3.08 -11.88
C ALA A 83 -10.82 -2.86 -12.79
N HIS A 84 -12.01 -3.29 -12.35
CA HIS A 84 -13.25 -3.05 -13.08
C HIS A 84 -13.59 -1.56 -13.22
N ALA A 85 -13.32 -0.75 -12.20
CA ALA A 85 -13.56 0.69 -12.26
C ALA A 85 -12.59 1.43 -13.20
N LEU A 86 -11.36 0.92 -13.37
CA LEU A 86 -10.34 1.50 -14.25
C LEU A 86 -10.56 1.13 -15.73
N GLN A 87 -10.99 -0.10 -16.00
CA GLN A 87 -11.03 -0.66 -17.36
C GLN A 87 -11.78 0.21 -18.39
N PRO A 88 -12.93 0.85 -18.09
CA PRO A 88 -13.61 1.75 -19.03
C PRO A 88 -12.79 2.98 -19.45
N HIS A 89 -11.80 3.38 -18.64
CA HIS A 89 -10.98 4.56 -18.87
C HIS A 89 -9.60 4.22 -19.46
N THR A 90 -9.11 2.99 -19.21
CA THR A 90 -7.75 2.59 -19.58
C THR A 90 -7.69 1.62 -20.77
N GLY A 91 -8.74 0.82 -20.98
CA GLY A 91 -8.80 -0.21 -22.02
C GLY A 91 -8.00 -1.48 -21.72
N TRP A 92 -7.31 -1.56 -20.59
CA TRP A 92 -6.52 -2.72 -20.16
C TRP A 92 -7.01 -3.27 -18.81
N ASN A 93 -6.62 -4.50 -18.49
CA ASN A 93 -6.92 -5.16 -17.22
C ASN A 93 -5.76 -4.99 -16.24
N LEU A 94 -6.04 -4.40 -15.07
CA LEU A 94 -5.04 -4.17 -14.04
C LEU A 94 -4.42 -5.48 -13.51
N ILE A 95 -5.23 -6.52 -13.35
CA ILE A 95 -4.77 -7.78 -12.76
C ILE A 95 -3.71 -8.41 -13.67
N ASP A 96 -3.97 -8.43 -14.98
CA ASP A 96 -3.04 -8.94 -15.99
C ASP A 96 -1.70 -8.19 -15.96
N ILE A 97 -1.73 -6.87 -15.75
CA ILE A 97 -0.51 -6.04 -15.58
C ILE A 97 0.25 -6.44 -14.33
N LEU A 98 -0.42 -6.56 -13.18
CA LEU A 98 0.24 -6.88 -11.91
C LEU A 98 0.80 -8.30 -11.87
N THR A 99 0.16 -9.24 -12.56
CA THR A 99 0.61 -10.64 -12.66
C THR A 99 1.59 -10.88 -13.81
N GLY A 100 1.92 -9.87 -14.62
CA GLY A 100 2.88 -9.98 -15.71
C GLY A 100 2.40 -10.86 -16.87
N HIS A 101 1.10 -10.78 -17.23
CA HIS A 101 0.56 -11.51 -18.38
C HIS A 101 1.31 -11.12 -19.67
N PRO A 102 1.65 -12.06 -20.58
CA PRO A 102 2.47 -11.78 -21.77
C PRO A 102 1.93 -10.64 -22.66
N ASP A 103 0.61 -10.51 -22.76
CA ASP A 103 -0.06 -9.49 -23.56
C ASP A 103 -0.31 -8.17 -22.80
N ALA A 104 0.09 -8.09 -21.52
CA ALA A 104 -0.07 -6.89 -20.73
C ALA A 104 0.92 -5.80 -21.16
N PRO A 105 0.50 -4.52 -21.14
CA PRO A 105 1.39 -3.44 -21.50
C PRO A 105 2.51 -3.25 -20.44
N PRO A 106 3.67 -2.66 -20.82
CA PRO A 106 4.79 -2.47 -19.91
C PRO A 106 4.44 -1.63 -18.68
N THR A 107 4.83 -2.11 -17.49
CA THR A 107 4.53 -1.48 -16.19
C THR A 107 5.22 -0.13 -15.97
N ASN A 108 6.27 0.18 -16.73
CA ASN A 108 7.08 1.38 -16.56
C ASN A 108 6.46 2.67 -17.13
N ARG A 109 5.34 2.59 -17.85
CA ARG A 109 4.66 3.79 -18.37
C ARG A 109 3.85 4.49 -17.27
N VAL A 110 3.87 5.82 -17.27
CA VAL A 110 3.16 6.64 -16.27
C VAL A 110 1.65 6.37 -16.27
N ASP A 111 1.04 6.17 -17.43
CA ASP A 111 -0.38 5.91 -17.56
C ASP A 111 -0.82 4.56 -16.97
N ILE A 112 0.13 3.65 -16.75
CA ILE A 112 -0.08 2.34 -16.14
C ILE A 112 0.27 2.37 -14.66
N ILE A 113 1.46 2.89 -14.32
CA ILE A 113 1.95 2.80 -12.94
C ILE A 113 1.14 3.65 -11.96
N GLN A 114 0.61 4.79 -12.40
CA GLN A 114 -0.18 5.67 -11.54
C GLN A 114 -1.51 5.01 -11.10
N PRO A 115 -2.36 4.50 -12.02
CA PRO A 115 -3.53 3.70 -11.64
C PRO A 115 -3.20 2.42 -10.85
N ALA A 116 -2.12 1.72 -11.21
CA ALA A 116 -1.73 0.50 -10.50
C ALA A 116 -1.37 0.79 -9.03
N LEU A 117 -0.58 1.84 -8.78
CA LEU A 117 -0.26 2.27 -7.42
C LEU A 117 -1.52 2.72 -6.66
N PHE A 118 -2.44 3.45 -7.29
CA PHE A 118 -3.73 3.80 -6.68
C PHE A 118 -4.49 2.55 -6.21
N ALA A 119 -4.61 1.55 -7.07
CA ALA A 119 -5.31 0.31 -6.75
C ALA A 119 -4.64 -0.46 -5.61
N VAL A 120 -3.31 -0.60 -5.64
CA VAL A 120 -2.55 -1.27 -4.56
C VAL A 120 -2.68 -0.52 -3.24
N MET A 121 -2.48 0.79 -3.23
CA MET A 121 -2.57 1.60 -2.01
C MET A 121 -3.96 1.54 -1.38
N THR A 122 -5.02 1.65 -2.17
CA THR A 122 -6.39 1.60 -1.66
C THR A 122 -6.78 0.20 -1.19
N SER A 123 -6.29 -0.86 -1.86
CA SER A 123 -6.48 -2.25 -1.41
C SER A 123 -5.76 -2.53 -0.08
N LEU A 124 -4.55 -1.98 0.11
CA LEU A 124 -3.84 -2.06 1.39
C LEU A 124 -4.57 -1.29 2.50
N ALA A 125 -5.10 -0.11 2.21
CA ALA A 125 -5.88 0.65 3.17
C ALA A 125 -7.16 -0.11 3.61
N THR A 126 -7.86 -0.73 2.66
CA THR A 126 -9.01 -1.60 2.95
C THR A 126 -8.61 -2.80 3.82
N LEU A 127 -7.45 -3.41 3.57
CA LEU A 127 -6.94 -4.51 4.40
C LEU A 127 -6.62 -4.06 5.83
N TRP A 128 -6.01 -2.88 6.01
CA TRP A 128 -5.79 -2.31 7.35
C TRP A 128 -7.10 -2.06 8.09
N GLN A 129 -8.09 -1.48 7.41
CA GLN A 129 -9.43 -1.24 7.97
C GLN A 129 -10.14 -2.55 8.35
N HIS A 130 -9.97 -3.61 7.57
CA HIS A 130 -10.50 -4.94 7.90
C HIS A 130 -9.93 -5.51 9.20
N HIS A 131 -8.66 -5.22 9.50
CA HIS A 131 -8.02 -5.57 10.78
C HIS A 131 -8.33 -4.57 11.92
N GLY A 132 -9.31 -3.68 11.73
CA GLY A 132 -9.78 -2.73 12.74
C GLY A 132 -8.93 -1.46 12.87
N ILE A 133 -7.99 -1.22 11.96
CA ILE A 133 -7.15 -0.02 11.95
C ILE A 133 -7.78 1.00 11.00
N HIS A 134 -8.44 1.99 11.58
CA HIS A 134 -9.11 3.06 10.85
C HIS A 134 -8.32 4.36 10.96
N PRO A 135 -8.15 5.12 9.86
CA PRO A 135 -7.48 6.42 9.91
C PRO A 135 -8.39 7.49 10.54
N ASP A 136 -7.83 8.28 11.45
CA ASP A 136 -8.41 9.55 11.91
C ASP A 136 -8.18 10.68 10.90
N ALA A 137 -7.12 10.55 10.09
CA ALA A 137 -6.80 11.46 9.00
C ALA A 137 -6.09 10.71 7.86
N VAL A 138 -6.13 11.28 6.67
CA VAL A 138 -5.39 10.81 5.51
C VAL A 138 -4.56 11.95 4.93
N ILE A 139 -3.37 11.64 4.43
CA ILE A 139 -2.56 12.58 3.66
C ILE A 139 -2.05 11.88 2.40
N GLY A 140 -2.01 12.62 1.29
CA GLY A 140 -1.50 12.12 0.02
C GLY A 140 -0.38 13.00 -0.51
N HIS A 141 0.59 12.39 -1.20
CA HIS A 141 1.64 13.12 -1.89
C HIS A 141 1.41 13.07 -3.40
N SER A 142 1.14 14.23 -4.02
CA SER A 142 0.85 14.34 -5.46
C SER A 142 -0.31 13.40 -5.85
N GLN A 143 -0.09 12.43 -6.74
CA GLN A 143 -1.13 11.47 -7.12
C GLN A 143 -1.72 10.68 -5.95
N GLY A 144 -0.96 10.54 -4.85
CA GLY A 144 -1.40 9.84 -3.65
C GLY A 144 -2.61 10.51 -3.01
N GLU A 145 -2.86 11.79 -3.27
CA GLU A 145 -4.07 12.49 -2.83
C GLU A 145 -5.34 11.89 -3.42
N ILE A 146 -5.29 11.25 -4.60
CA ILE A 146 -6.46 10.58 -5.18
C ILE A 146 -6.84 9.35 -4.33
N ALA A 147 -5.85 8.58 -3.88
CA ALA A 147 -6.06 7.46 -2.96
C ALA A 147 -6.53 7.94 -1.59
N ALA A 148 -5.94 9.02 -1.07
CA ALA A 148 -6.35 9.63 0.19
C ALA A 148 -7.82 10.11 0.12
N ALA A 149 -8.19 10.86 -0.91
CA ALA A 149 -9.55 11.37 -1.10
C ALA A 149 -10.58 10.25 -1.24
N TYR A 150 -10.23 9.14 -1.91
CA TYR A 150 -11.07 7.95 -1.95
C TYR A 150 -11.23 7.30 -0.57
N ILE A 151 -10.14 7.06 0.17
CA ILE A 151 -10.18 6.43 1.50
C ILE A 151 -10.88 7.31 2.55
N ALA A 152 -10.83 8.63 2.40
CA ALA A 152 -11.61 9.57 3.21
C ALA A 152 -13.11 9.61 2.85
N GLY A 153 -13.53 8.94 1.77
CA GLY A 153 -14.91 8.95 1.29
C GLY A 153 -15.31 10.22 0.52
N ALA A 154 -14.35 11.09 0.16
CA ALA A 154 -14.60 12.30 -0.61
C ALA A 154 -14.81 12.02 -2.11
N LEU A 155 -14.30 10.89 -2.60
CA LEU A 155 -14.50 10.40 -3.96
C LEU A 155 -15.12 9.00 -3.95
N THR A 156 -16.03 8.74 -4.88
CA THR A 156 -16.46 7.37 -5.16
C THR A 156 -15.32 6.59 -5.82
N LEU A 157 -15.36 5.25 -5.78
CA LEU A 157 -14.36 4.43 -6.46
C LEU A 157 -14.32 4.74 -7.97
N HIS A 158 -15.48 4.96 -8.59
CA HIS A 158 -15.58 5.25 -10.02
C HIS A 158 -14.98 6.62 -10.36
N ASP A 159 -15.27 7.65 -9.56
CA ASP A 159 -14.69 8.98 -9.78
C ASP A 159 -13.17 8.98 -9.56
N ALA A 160 -12.69 8.31 -8.50
CA ALA A 160 -11.27 8.20 -8.23
C ALA A 160 -10.53 7.43 -9.34
N ALA A 161 -11.10 6.31 -9.82
CA ALA A 161 -10.58 5.54 -10.95
C ALA A 161 -10.52 6.37 -12.24
N LYS A 162 -11.58 7.14 -12.53
CA LYS A 162 -11.61 8.07 -13.67
C LYS A 162 -10.53 9.15 -13.55
N ILE A 163 -10.40 9.79 -12.40
CA ILE A 163 -9.42 10.86 -12.17
C ILE A 163 -7.99 10.31 -12.34
N VAL A 164 -7.65 9.18 -11.71
CA VAL A 164 -6.29 8.64 -11.80
C VAL A 164 -5.95 8.20 -13.22
N ALA A 165 -6.89 7.56 -13.93
CA ALA A 165 -6.68 7.12 -15.30
C ALA A 165 -6.50 8.29 -16.29
N LEU A 166 -7.41 9.28 -16.26
CA LEU A 166 -7.35 10.41 -17.20
C LEU A 166 -6.17 11.34 -16.91
N ARG A 167 -5.84 11.54 -15.62
CA ARG A 167 -4.66 12.32 -15.22
C ARG A 167 -3.37 11.65 -15.73
N SER A 168 -3.23 10.34 -15.52
CA SER A 168 -2.02 9.61 -15.91
C SER A 168 -1.82 9.59 -17.43
N GLN A 169 -2.91 9.48 -18.20
CA GLN A 169 -2.90 9.62 -19.66
C GLN A 169 -2.51 11.03 -20.11
N THR A 170 -3.02 12.07 -19.44
CA THR A 170 -2.65 13.46 -19.77
C THR A 170 -1.14 13.69 -19.58
N LEU A 171 -0.55 13.09 -18.54
CA LEU A 171 0.90 13.17 -18.29
C LEU A 171 1.75 12.52 -19.38
N LEU A 172 1.22 11.60 -20.17
CA LEU A 172 1.96 11.07 -21.33
C LEU A 172 2.32 12.15 -22.34
N THR A 173 1.49 13.18 -22.48
CA THR A 173 1.74 14.27 -23.44
C THR A 173 2.93 15.15 -23.02
N LEU A 174 3.33 15.06 -21.76
CA LEU A 174 4.49 15.76 -21.18
C LEU A 174 5.71 14.84 -21.03
N ALA A 175 5.61 13.58 -21.44
CA ALA A 175 6.72 12.64 -21.34
C ALA A 175 7.92 13.14 -22.17
N GLY A 176 9.08 13.25 -21.53
CA GLY A 176 10.30 13.73 -22.17
C GLY A 176 10.43 15.25 -22.28
N THR A 177 9.45 16.03 -21.82
CA THR A 177 9.52 17.51 -21.85
C THR A 177 10.01 18.12 -20.54
N GLY A 178 10.36 17.30 -19.54
CA GLY A 178 10.83 17.76 -18.23
C GLY A 178 11.35 16.62 -17.35
N ALA A 179 11.93 16.98 -16.21
CA ALA A 179 12.48 16.05 -15.22
C ALA A 179 12.33 16.60 -13.80
N MET A 180 12.50 15.73 -12.80
CA MET A 180 12.50 16.09 -11.38
C MET A 180 13.78 15.59 -10.71
N ALA A 181 14.26 16.31 -9.70
CA ALA A 181 15.41 15.94 -8.88
C ALA A 181 15.09 16.15 -7.39
N SER A 182 15.62 15.28 -6.53
CA SER A 182 15.57 15.45 -5.08
C SER A 182 16.79 16.25 -4.63
N ILE A 183 16.57 17.34 -3.91
CA ILE A 183 17.63 18.20 -3.38
C ILE A 183 17.60 18.06 -1.85
N PRO A 184 18.67 17.56 -1.21
CA PRO A 184 18.71 17.36 0.24
C PRO A 184 19.01 18.68 0.98
N LEU A 185 18.24 19.73 0.68
CA LEU A 185 18.33 21.05 1.29
C LEU A 185 16.91 21.52 1.67
N PRO A 186 16.77 22.33 2.73
CA PRO A 186 15.50 22.96 3.03
C PRO A 186 15.08 23.92 1.90
N GLN A 187 13.78 24.21 1.82
CA GLN A 187 13.29 25.29 0.97
C GLN A 187 13.98 26.60 1.39
N GLY A 188 14.72 27.23 0.47
CA GLY A 188 15.33 28.53 0.72
C GLY A 188 14.26 29.57 1.05
N THR A 189 14.49 30.35 2.10
CA THR A 189 13.69 31.51 2.50
C THR A 189 13.86 32.67 1.53
#